data_AF-A0A0C5XDB6-F1
#
_entry.id   AF-A0A0C5XDB6-F1
#
_cell.length_a   1.000
_cell.length_b   1.000
_cell.length_c   1.000
_cell.angle_alpha   90.00
_cell.angle_beta   90.00
_cell.angle_gamma   90.00
#
_symmetry.space_group_name_H-M   'P 1'
#
loop_
_entity.id
_entity.type
_entity.pdbx_description
1 polymer ?
#
loop_
_entity_poly.entity_id
_entity_poly.type
_entity_poly.pdbx_seq_one_letter_code
_entity_poly.pdbx_strand_id
1 'polypeptide(L)' 'MTNTNVTTHLEMRWLPVTGADGRTRMEAVWVEVGQPVAAHSHAA' A
#
# COMPACT_ATOMS: atom_id res chain seq x y z
N MET A 1 -10.34 1.58 -28.27
CA MET A 1 -9.69 0.92 -27.11
C MET A 1 -9.25 2.02 -26.16
N THR A 2 -9.85 2.08 -24.97
CA THR A 2 -9.49 3.08 -23.96
C THR A 2 -8.25 2.57 -23.23
N ASN A 3 -7.08 3.16 -23.53
CA ASN A 3 -5.86 2.88 -22.76
C ASN A 3 -5.97 3.59 -21.42
N THR A 4 -6.50 2.89 -20.41
CA THR A 4 -6.39 3.35 -19.03
C THR A 4 -4.94 3.15 -18.60
N ASN A 5 -4.13 4.21 -18.70
CA ASN A 5 -2.80 4.23 -18.10
C ASN A 5 -2.97 4.14 -16.58
N VAL A 6 -2.88 2.94 -16.04
CA VAL A 6 -2.78 2.72 -14.59
C VAL A 6 -1.34 3.00 -14.19
N THR A 7 -1.01 4.27 -13.95
CA THR A 7 0.27 4.63 -13.36
C THR A 7 0.23 4.35 -11.86
N THR A 8 0.60 3.12 -11.48
CA THR A 8 1.00 2.82 -10.10
C THR A 8 2.20 3.70 -9.77
N HIS A 9 2.08 4.56 -8.77
CA HIS A 9 3.22 5.32 -8.24
C HIS A 9 3.57 4.79 -6.86
N LEU A 10 4.86 4.66 -6.59
CA LEU A 10 5.36 4.27 -5.28
C LEU A 10 5.72 5.53 -4.50
N GLU A 11 5.23 5.63 -3.27
CA GLU A 11 5.63 6.65 -2.32
C GLU A 11 6.39 6.02 -1.16
N MET A 12 7.51 6.62 -0.78
CA MET A 12 8.24 6.20 0.41
C MET A 12 7.56 6.81 1.65
N ARG A 13 7.09 5.96 2.55
CA ARG A 13 6.39 6.37 3.77
C ARG A 13 7.03 5.74 4.99
N TRP A 14 7.04 6.48 6.10
CA TRP A 14 7.41 5.96 7.40
C TRP A 14 6.17 5.35 8.06
N LEU A 15 6.19 4.04 8.31
CA LEU A 15 5.09 3.31 8.93
C LEU A 15 5.50 2.75 10.30
N PRO A 16 4.61 2.77 11.29
CA PRO A 16 4.86 2.12 12.57
C PRO A 16 4.78 0.59 12.40
N VAL A 17 5.79 -0.11 12.91
CA VAL A 17 5.88 -1.56 12.94
C VAL A 17 6.06 -2.01 14.38
N THR A 18 5.18 -2.89 14.85
CA THR A 18 5.31 -3.51 16.18
C THR A 18 6.22 -4.73 16.10
N GLY A 19 7.34 -4.68 16.82
CA GLY A 19 8.28 -5.80 16.93
C GLY A 19 7.75 -6.94 17.79
N ALA A 20 8.42 -8.09 17.73
CA ALA A 20 8.11 -9.25 18.58
C ALA A 20 8.30 -8.97 20.08
N ASP A 21 9.07 -7.95 20.43
CA ASP A 21 9.24 -7.44 21.80
C ASP A 21 8.11 -6.50 22.25
N GLY A 22 7.09 -6.30 21.40
CA GLY A 22 5.96 -5.41 21.65
C GLY A 22 6.28 -3.91 21.48
N ARG A 23 7.50 -3.54 21.11
CA ARG A 23 7.85 -2.12 20.89
C ARG A 23 7.56 -1.71 19.45
N THR A 24 7.03 -0.50 19.30
CA THR A 24 6.79 0.11 17.98
C THR A 24 8.04 0.88 17.53
N ARG A 25 8.46 0.65 16.29
CA ARG A 25 9.49 1.43 15.59
C ARG A 25 8.96 1.95 14.26
N MET A 26 9.63 2.94 13.68
CA MET A 26 9.29 3.45 12.36
C MET A 26 10.16 2.77 11.30
N GLU A 27 9.53 2.30 10.22
CA GLU A 27 10.23 1.71 9.07
C GLU A 27 9.86 2.45 7.78
N ALA A 28 10.86 2.65 6.91
CA ALA A 28 10.64 3.24 5.60
C ALA A 28 10.17 2.15 4.63
N VAL A 29 8.98 2.32 4.07
CA VAL A 29 8.32 1.35 3.20
C VAL A 29 7.86 2.05 1.92
N TRP A 30 8.08 1.41 0.78
CA TRP A 30 7.48 1.81 -0.49
C TRP A 30 6.02 1.36 -0.52
N VAL A 31 5.10 2.31 -0.64
CA VAL A 31 3.66 2.07 -0.69
C VAL A 31 3.16 2.39 -2.09
N GLU A 32 2.43 1.46 -2.70
CA GLU A 32 1.71 1.73 -3.93
C GLU A 32 0.56 2.69 -3.65
N VAL A 33 0.54 3.79 -4.39
CA VAL A 33 -0.49 4.83 -4.32
C VAL A 33 -1.10 4.97 -5.71
N GLY A 34 -2.38 5.34 -5.76
CA GLY A 34 -3.09 5.58 -7.03
C GLY A 34 -3.70 4.34 -7.68
N GLN A 35 -3.75 3.20 -7.01
CA GLN A 35 -4.68 2.14 -7.41
C GLN A 35 -6.12 2.67 -7.19
N PRO A 36 -6.99 2.69 -8.23
CA PRO A 36 -8.42 2.65 -7.97
C PRO A 36 -8.63 1.41 -7.12
N VAL A 37 -9.22 1.54 -5.93
CA VAL A 37 -9.64 0.38 -5.16
C VAL A 37 -10.69 -0.32 -6.02
N ALA A 38 -10.25 -1.29 -6.83
CA ALA A 38 -11.15 -2.31 -7.30
C ALA A 38 -11.59 -2.97 -6.01
N ALA A 39 -12.79 -2.68 -5.53
CA ALA A 39 -13.37 -3.40 -4.42
C ALA A 39 -13.30 -4.88 -4.80
N HIS A 40 -12.32 -5.61 -4.25
CA HIS A 40 -12.31 -7.04 -4.37
C HIS A 40 -13.46 -7.46 -3.45
N SER A 41 -14.66 -7.58 -4.03
CA SER A 41 -15.73 -8.33 -3.41
C SER A 41 -15.15 -9.70 -3.12
N HIS A 42 -14.79 -9.96 -1.86
CA HIS A 42 -14.63 -11.31 -1.38
C HIS A 42 -16.02 -11.93 -1.41
N ALA A 43 -16.39 -12.49 -2.57
CA ALA A 43 -17.52 -13.38 -2.67
C ALA A 43 -17.07 -14.74 -2.13
N ALA A 44 -17.63 -15.11 -0.98
CA ALA A 44 -17.66 -16.47 -0.46
C ALA A 44 -18.92 -17.17 -0.97
#